data_AF-A0A2S0LVQ2-F1
#
_entry.id   AF-A0A2S0LVQ2-F1
#
_cell.length_a   1.000
_cell.length_b   1.000
_cell.length_c   1.000
_cell.angle_alpha   90.00
_cell.angle_beta   90.00
_cell.angle_gamma   90.00
#
_symmetry.space_group_name_H-M   'P 1'
#
loop_
_entity.id
_entity.type
_entity.pdbx_description
1 polymer ?
#
loop_
_entity_poly.entity_id
_entity_poly.type
_entity_poly.pdbx_seq_one_letter_code
_entity_poly.pdbx_strand_id
1 'polypeptide(L)'
;MSRVLVAVVLVVGLAGCAGEDRPACGEVPAEVVASIAGGDSPSIETTGRAATTPTDEGHLVAVEFVAGGEPATGVWWTNSLAGDGMVSAVDHLAQSFTDWPAGPLSPGDRRVSEVAECVTG
;
A
#
# COMPACT_ATOMS: atom_id res chain seq x y z
N MET A 1 23.79 -23.05 49.77
CA MET A 1 23.03 -21.84 49.39
C MET A 1 23.85 -21.07 48.37
N SER A 2 23.36 -20.98 47.13
CA SER A 2 23.56 -19.90 46.16
C SER A 2 23.15 -20.43 44.78
N ARG A 3 21.97 -20.01 44.34
CA ARG A 3 21.46 -20.21 42.99
C ARG A 3 21.95 -19.04 42.15
N VAL A 4 22.71 -19.29 41.08
CA VAL A 4 22.91 -18.31 40.01
C VAL A 4 22.24 -18.88 38.77
N LEU A 5 21.06 -18.35 38.48
CA LEU A 5 20.34 -18.49 37.23
C LEU A 5 21.04 -17.57 36.22
N VAL A 6 21.56 -18.13 35.13
CA VAL A 6 21.92 -17.36 33.94
C VAL A 6 20.96 -17.79 32.84
N ALA A 7 19.91 -16.99 32.64
CA ALA A 7 19.06 -17.06 31.46
C ALA A 7 19.78 -16.31 30.34
N VAL A 8 20.29 -17.02 29.34
CA VAL A 8 20.81 -16.42 28.10
C VAL A 8 19.65 -16.24 27.13
N VAL A 9 19.57 -15.00 26.67
CA VAL A 9 18.54 -14.35 25.85
C VAL A 9 18.63 -14.78 24.38
N LEU A 10 17.47 -15.07 23.80
CA LEU A 10 16.96 -14.79 22.45
C LEU A 10 17.96 -14.64 21.27
N VAL A 11 17.74 -15.45 20.23
CA VAL A 11 17.76 -14.99 18.83
C VAL A 11 16.61 -15.67 18.08
N VAL A 12 15.45 -15.02 18.01
CA VAL A 12 14.46 -15.29 16.95
C VAL A 12 14.73 -14.25 15.87
N GLY A 13 15.72 -14.56 15.02
CA GLY A 13 15.98 -13.82 13.80
C GLY A 13 15.26 -14.48 12.63
N LEU A 14 13.93 -14.37 12.57
CA LEU A 14 13.19 -14.57 11.33
C LEU A 14 13.17 -13.23 10.59
N ALA A 15 14.32 -12.83 10.05
CA ALA A 15 14.43 -11.69 9.15
C ALA A 15 15.37 -12.08 8.02
N GLY A 16 14.79 -12.30 6.83
CA GLY A 16 15.56 -12.58 5.63
C GLY A 16 14.99 -13.72 4.79
N CYS A 17 13.72 -13.61 4.37
CA CYS A 17 13.32 -14.28 3.15
C CYS A 17 14.12 -13.65 2.01
N ALA A 18 15.13 -14.39 1.54
CA ALA A 18 15.81 -14.17 0.28
C ALA A 18 14.78 -14.17 -0.87
N GLY A 19 14.84 -13.14 -1.70
CA GLY A 19 13.99 -12.94 -2.86
C GLY A 19 14.20 -11.54 -3.42
N GLU A 20 15.29 -11.37 -4.17
CA GLU A 20 15.79 -10.14 -4.81
C GLU A 20 14.85 -9.52 -5.87
N ASP A 21 13.56 -9.84 -5.86
CA ASP A 21 12.55 -9.34 -6.82
C ASP A 21 11.24 -8.91 -6.14
N ARG A 22 11.25 -8.70 -4.81
CA ARG A 22 10.07 -8.14 -4.15
C ARG A 22 10.03 -6.63 -4.34
N PRO A 23 8.85 -6.04 -4.62
CA PRO A 23 8.67 -4.60 -4.63
C PRO A 23 9.22 -3.98 -3.35
N ALA A 24 9.82 -2.79 -3.48
CA ALA A 24 10.22 -1.98 -2.34
C ALA A 24 8.96 -1.46 -1.63
N CYS A 25 8.31 -2.32 -0.84
CA CYS A 25 7.12 -1.98 -0.07
C CYS A 25 7.50 -0.95 1.00
N GLY A 26 7.06 0.29 0.80
CA GLY A 26 7.18 1.38 1.76
C GLY A 26 5.89 1.60 2.55
N GLU A 27 6.03 2.28 3.69
CA GLU A 27 4.89 2.74 4.49
C GLU A 27 4.21 3.94 3.81
N VAL A 28 2.88 4.01 3.94
CA VAL A 28 2.06 5.09 3.40
C VAL A 28 1.63 6.00 4.54
N PRO A 29 1.91 7.32 4.48
CA PRO A 29 1.41 8.26 5.47
C PRO A 29 -0.12 8.28 5.54
N ALA A 30 -0.68 8.44 6.73
CA ALA A 30 -2.12 8.35 6.98
C ALA A 30 -2.91 9.43 6.20
N GLU A 31 -2.31 10.60 6.02
CA GLU A 31 -2.85 11.70 5.22
C GLU A 31 -3.01 11.34 3.73
N VAL A 32 -2.11 10.51 3.18
CA VAL A 32 -2.21 10.03 1.79
C VAL A 32 -3.35 9.02 1.68
N VAL A 33 -3.45 8.09 2.64
CA VAL A 33 -4.55 7.12 2.70
C VAL A 33 -5.89 7.85 2.83
N ALA A 34 -5.97 8.87 3.70
CA ALA A 34 -7.17 9.67 3.87
C ALA A 34 -7.52 10.49 2.62
N SER A 35 -6.52 11.03 1.92
CA SER A 35 -6.71 11.72 0.64
C SER A 35 -7.30 10.76 -0.40
N ILE A 36 -6.67 9.61 -0.63
CA ILE A 36 -7.17 8.56 -1.55
C ILE A 36 -8.59 8.13 -1.20
N ALA A 37 -8.86 7.89 0.09
CA ALA A 37 -10.15 7.41 0.57
C ALA A 37 -11.27 8.45 0.49
N GLY A 38 -10.92 9.71 0.69
CA GLY A 38 -11.84 10.83 0.58
C GLY A 38 -12.39 10.98 -0.84
N GLY A 39 -11.52 10.83 -1.84
CA GLY A 39 -11.90 10.88 -3.26
C GLY A 39 -12.62 12.17 -3.67
N ASP A 40 -13.07 12.22 -4.92
CA ASP A 40 -13.97 13.28 -5.45
C ASP A 40 -15.45 12.82 -5.42
N SER A 41 -15.78 11.92 -4.48
CA SER A 41 -17.04 11.15 -4.34
C SER A 41 -17.24 10.10 -5.44
N PRO A 42 -17.48 8.80 -5.12
CA PRO A 42 -17.75 8.25 -3.79
C PRO A 42 -16.47 8.02 -2.96
N SER A 43 -16.59 8.14 -1.64
CA SER A 43 -15.53 7.79 -0.70
C SER A 43 -15.51 6.27 -0.42
N ILE A 44 -14.33 5.71 -0.19
CA ILE A 44 -14.15 4.30 0.20
C ILE A 44 -13.89 4.17 1.70
N GLU A 45 -14.34 3.05 2.29
CA GLU A 45 -13.99 2.67 3.65
C GLU A 45 -12.70 1.85 3.64
N THR A 46 -11.59 2.42 4.13
CA THR A 46 -10.29 1.74 4.19
C THR A 46 -10.20 0.79 5.37
N THR A 47 -9.53 -0.35 5.22
CA THR A 47 -9.25 -1.28 6.34
C THR A 47 -8.01 -0.89 7.15
N GLY A 48 -7.25 0.09 6.68
CA GLY A 48 -6.01 0.58 7.29
C GLY A 48 -4.73 -0.08 6.77
N ARG A 49 -4.82 -1.05 5.84
CA ARG A 49 -3.65 -1.61 5.16
C ARG A 49 -3.35 -0.81 3.89
N ALA A 50 -2.11 -0.35 3.76
CA ALA A 50 -1.65 0.34 2.58
C ALA A 50 -0.14 0.13 2.40
N ALA A 51 0.33 0.21 1.16
CA ALA A 51 1.74 0.14 0.81
C ALA A 51 2.06 1.06 -0.37
N THR A 52 3.30 1.53 -0.46
CA THR A 52 3.76 2.34 -1.59
C THR A 52 5.03 1.81 -2.21
N THR A 53 5.20 2.05 -3.51
CA THR A 53 6.44 1.83 -4.26
C THR A 53 6.76 3.10 -5.05
N PRO A 54 8.00 3.61 -5.04
CA PRO A 54 8.38 4.76 -5.85
C PRO A 54 8.37 4.45 -7.35
N THR A 55 8.10 5.47 -8.18
CA THR A 55 8.24 5.45 -9.63
C THR A 55 9.07 6.64 -10.10
N ASP A 56 9.39 6.73 -11.40
CA ASP A 56 10.16 7.85 -11.95
C ASP A 56 9.43 9.21 -11.83
N GLU A 57 8.10 9.18 -11.74
CA GLU A 57 7.24 10.37 -11.77
C GLU A 57 6.51 10.62 -10.45
N GLY A 58 6.56 9.68 -9.50
CA GLY A 58 5.84 9.76 -8.22
C GLY A 58 5.86 8.44 -7.46
N HIS A 59 4.70 8.04 -6.96
CA HIS A 59 4.51 6.88 -6.10
C HIS A 59 3.27 6.11 -6.53
N LEU A 60 3.39 4.80 -6.62
CA LEU A 60 2.24 3.91 -6.58
C LEU A 60 1.86 3.66 -5.12
N VAL A 61 0.56 3.65 -4.84
CA VAL A 61 0.00 3.44 -3.51
C VAL A 61 -1.12 2.42 -3.64
N ALA A 62 -0.95 1.26 -3.02
CA ALA A 62 -2.01 0.27 -2.85
C ALA A 62 -2.72 0.52 -1.52
N VAL A 63 -4.04 0.49 -1.51
CA VAL A 63 -4.87 0.62 -0.30
C VAL A 63 -5.92 -0.48 -0.29
N GLU A 64 -6.06 -1.18 0.84
CA GLU A 64 -7.15 -2.12 1.07
C GLU A 64 -8.38 -1.37 1.60
N PHE A 65 -9.54 -1.66 1.00
CA PHE A 65 -10.81 -1.02 1.29
C PHE A 65 -11.98 -2.00 1.17
N VAL A 66 -13.16 -1.60 1.63
CA VAL A 66 -14.38 -2.41 1.54
C VAL A 66 -15.14 -2.08 0.26
N ALA A 67 -15.24 -3.05 -0.65
CA ALA A 67 -15.97 -2.96 -1.91
C ALA A 67 -17.17 -3.92 -1.89
N GLY A 68 -18.38 -3.38 -1.86
CA GLY A 68 -19.60 -4.22 -1.88
C GLY A 68 -19.72 -5.17 -0.67
N GLY A 69 -19.09 -4.84 0.45
CA GLY A 69 -19.08 -5.65 1.68
C GLY A 69 -17.89 -6.60 1.82
N GLU A 70 -17.03 -6.69 0.82
CA GLU A 70 -15.85 -7.55 0.82
C GLU A 70 -14.55 -6.73 0.75
N PRO A 71 -13.44 -7.20 1.35
CA PRO A 71 -12.13 -6.56 1.19
C PRO A 71 -11.67 -6.59 -0.27
N ALA A 72 -11.22 -5.45 -0.76
CA ALA A 72 -10.60 -5.28 -2.06
C ALA A 72 -9.34 -4.43 -1.92
N THR A 73 -8.42 -4.53 -2.87
CA THR A 73 -7.23 -3.68 -2.94
C THR A 73 -7.26 -2.92 -4.25
N GLY A 74 -7.13 -1.60 -4.16
CA GLY A 74 -6.97 -0.72 -5.32
C GLY A 74 -5.59 -0.09 -5.33
N VAL A 75 -5.19 0.41 -6.50
CA VAL A 75 -3.92 1.08 -6.71
C VAL A 75 -4.15 2.47 -7.30
N TRP A 76 -3.56 3.45 -6.63
CA TRP A 76 -3.51 4.84 -7.04
C TRP A 76 -2.07 5.24 -7.31
N TRP A 77 -1.90 6.27 -8.13
CA TRP A 77 -0.65 6.98 -8.27
C TRP A 77 -0.76 8.35 -7.59
N THR A 78 0.31 8.81 -6.96
CA THR A 78 0.43 10.17 -6.47
C THR A 78 1.83 10.74 -6.68
N ASN A 79 1.93 12.05 -6.88
CA ASN A 79 3.22 12.76 -6.94
C ASN A 79 3.73 13.25 -5.58
N SER A 80 2.96 13.08 -4.49
CA SER A 80 3.34 13.56 -3.15
C SER A 80 2.86 12.58 -2.08
N LEU A 81 3.77 12.19 -1.19
CA LEU A 81 3.42 11.46 0.03
C LEU A 81 3.04 12.39 1.20
N ALA A 82 2.93 13.71 0.98
CA ALA A 82 2.49 14.67 2.00
C ALA A 82 0.95 14.82 2.06
N GLY A 83 0.19 14.07 1.26
CA GLY A 83 -1.28 14.06 1.24
C GLY A 83 -1.93 15.22 0.45
N ASP A 84 -1.14 16.16 -0.04
CA ASP A 84 -1.55 17.32 -0.84
C ASP A 84 -1.32 17.17 -2.35
N GLY A 85 -0.85 15.98 -2.77
CA GLY A 85 -0.53 15.67 -4.15
C GLY A 85 -1.74 15.43 -5.04
N MET A 86 -1.46 15.37 -6.33
CA MET A 86 -2.40 14.81 -7.30
C MET A 86 -2.55 13.32 -7.03
N VAL A 87 -3.77 12.81 -7.09
CA VAL A 87 -4.08 11.37 -7.00
C VAL A 87 -4.75 10.94 -8.29
N SER A 88 -4.42 9.75 -8.78
CA SER A 88 -5.02 9.18 -9.97
C SER A 88 -5.21 7.67 -9.82
N ALA A 89 -6.33 7.14 -10.30
CA ALA A 89 -6.62 5.72 -10.22
C ALA A 89 -5.91 4.96 -11.35
N VAL A 90 -5.16 3.93 -11.00
CA VAL A 90 -4.30 3.19 -11.94
C VAL A 90 -4.95 1.88 -12.38
N ASP A 91 -5.72 1.23 -11.50
CA ASP A 91 -6.42 -0.01 -11.82
C ASP A 91 -7.94 0.14 -11.91
N HIS A 92 -8.60 -0.92 -12.37
CA HIS A 92 -10.05 -0.92 -12.54
C HIS A 92 -10.83 -0.82 -11.23
N LEU A 93 -10.29 -1.30 -10.10
CA LEU A 93 -10.97 -1.23 -8.82
C LEU A 93 -10.92 0.19 -8.26
N ALA A 94 -9.74 0.81 -8.24
CA ALA A 94 -9.57 2.22 -7.91
C ALA A 94 -10.49 3.09 -8.77
N GLN A 95 -10.52 2.86 -10.09
CA GLN A 95 -11.39 3.61 -11.00
C GLN A 95 -12.88 3.40 -10.73
N SER A 96 -13.29 2.19 -10.37
CA SER A 96 -14.71 1.86 -10.17
C SER A 96 -15.27 2.36 -8.83
N PHE A 97 -14.41 2.66 -7.85
CA PHE A 97 -14.83 2.92 -6.47
C PHE A 97 -14.45 4.30 -5.93
N THR A 98 -13.65 5.13 -6.63
CA THR A 98 -13.14 6.39 -6.05
C THR A 98 -13.21 7.64 -6.94
N ASP A 99 -13.79 7.56 -8.15
CA ASP A 99 -13.95 8.68 -9.13
C ASP A 99 -12.67 9.50 -9.45
N TRP A 100 -11.50 9.07 -8.97
CA TRP A 100 -10.21 9.67 -9.32
C TRP A 100 -9.97 9.55 -10.83
N PRO A 101 -9.31 10.55 -11.44
CA PRO A 101 -8.98 10.49 -12.85
C PRO A 101 -8.06 9.30 -13.14
N ALA A 102 -8.15 8.76 -14.35
CA ALA A 102 -7.24 7.70 -14.78
C ALA A 102 -5.79 8.20 -14.77
N GLY A 103 -4.91 7.41 -14.14
CA GLY A 103 -3.48 7.70 -14.06
C GLY A 103 -2.71 7.42 -15.36
N PRO A 104 -1.42 7.79 -15.39
CA PRO A 104 -0.56 7.58 -16.56
C PRO A 104 -0.18 6.10 -16.77
N LEU A 105 -0.41 5.25 -15.77
CA LEU A 105 -0.05 3.84 -15.78
C LEU A 105 -1.23 2.97 -16.20
N SER A 106 -0.91 1.91 -16.95
CA SER A 106 -1.88 0.88 -17.35
C SER A 106 -2.13 -0.11 -16.20
N PRO A 107 -3.36 -0.61 -16.00
CA PRO A 107 -3.64 -1.69 -15.06
C PRO A 107 -2.77 -2.96 -15.27
N GLY A 108 -2.23 -3.15 -16.48
CA GLY A 108 -1.33 -4.27 -16.80
C GLY A 108 0.16 -4.02 -16.54
N ASP A 109 0.54 -2.86 -15.99
CA ASP A 109 1.93 -2.60 -15.60
C ASP A 109 2.32 -3.48 -14.41
N ARG A 110 3.44 -4.19 -14.54
CA ARG A 110 3.94 -5.12 -13.51
C ARG A 110 4.02 -4.48 -12.12
N ARG A 111 4.37 -3.19 -12.04
CA ARG A 111 4.52 -2.46 -10.77
C ARG A 111 3.20 -2.32 -10.01
N VAL A 112 2.07 -2.33 -10.73
CA VAL A 112 0.71 -2.23 -10.15
C VAL A 112 0.38 -3.51 -9.39
N SER A 113 0.64 -4.68 -9.98
CA SER A 113 0.46 -5.96 -9.28
C SER A 113 1.42 -6.09 -8.10
N GLU A 114 2.68 -5.70 -8.28
CA GLU A 114 3.70 -5.75 -7.24
C GLU A 114 3.31 -4.92 -6.00
N VAL A 115 2.91 -3.65 -6.16
CA VAL A 115 2.51 -2.83 -5.00
C VAL A 115 1.25 -3.38 -4.31
N ALA A 116 0.33 -4.01 -5.05
CA ALA A 116 -0.86 -4.65 -4.47
C ALA A 116 -0.51 -5.90 -3.64
N GLU A 117 0.53 -6.65 -4.04
CA GLU A 117 1.06 -7.78 -3.24
C GLU A 117 1.65 -7.33 -1.90
N CYS A 118 2.19 -6.10 -1.81
CA CYS A 118 2.66 -5.54 -0.54
C CYS A 118 1.53 -5.40 0.50
N VAL A 119 0.28 -5.27 0.04
CA VAL A 119 -0.89 -5.12 0.90
C VAL A 119 -1.57 -6.46 1.16
N THR A 120 -1.57 -7.39 0.20
CA THR A 120 -2.28 -8.67 0.32
C THR A 120 -1.43 -9.83 0.84
N GLY A 121 -0.10 -9.67 0.88
CA GLY A 121 0.89 -10.67 1.32
C GLY A 121 0.81 -11.11 2.77
#